data_AF-A0A1S9C1C8-F1
#
_entry.id   AF-A0A1S9C1C8-F1
#
_cell.length_a   1.000
_cell.length_b   1.000
_cell.length_c   1.000
_cell.angle_alpha   90.00
_cell.angle_beta   90.00
_cell.angle_gamma   90.00
#
_symmetry.space_group_name_H-M   'P 1'
#
loop_
_entity.id
_entity.type
_entity.pdbx_description
1 polymer ?
#
loop_
_entity_poly.entity_id
_entity_poly.type
_entity_poly.pdbx_seq_one_letter_code
_entity_poly.pdbx_strand_id
1 'polypeptide(L)'
;MATIRKKIDVSAGLTNEQLNMLKEAEKTEYVFDEDNPILSKEELSQFRRVSELIKEERESNQKQNVTLRLSPRAVRKAKALGKGYTSVLAKIIEKALDNPELTEMLMK
;
A
#
# COMPACT_ATOMS: atom_id res chain seq x y z
N MET A 1 -13.51 -31.36 21.86
CA MET A 1 -12.19 -30.82 22.24
C MET A 1 -12.40 -29.65 23.19
N ALA A 2 -11.80 -29.65 24.38
CA ALA A 2 -11.92 -28.56 25.33
C ALA A 2 -10.85 -27.50 25.06
N THR A 3 -11.24 -26.24 24.86
CA THR A 3 -10.31 -25.15 24.57
C THR A 3 -9.68 -24.63 25.86
N ILE A 4 -8.36 -24.81 26.02
CA ILE A 4 -7.61 -24.30 27.18
C ILE A 4 -7.23 -22.83 26.90
N ARG A 5 -7.67 -21.91 27.74
CA ARG A 5 -7.26 -20.49 27.68
C ARG A 5 -6.11 -20.25 28.66
N LYS A 6 -4.91 -19.94 28.16
CA LYS A 6 -3.77 -19.50 28.96
C LYS A 6 -3.56 -18.00 28.78
N LYS A 7 -3.39 -17.25 29.87
CA LYS A 7 -2.91 -15.86 29.83
C LYS A 7 -1.38 -15.88 29.79
N ILE A 8 -0.80 -15.25 28.78
CA ILE A 8 0.65 -15.10 28.61
C ILE A 8 0.98 -13.64 28.88
N ASP A 9 1.91 -13.39 29.80
CA ASP A 9 2.49 -12.06 30.01
C ASP A 9 3.72 -11.93 29.11
N VAL A 10 3.67 -10.99 28.16
CA VAL A 10 4.69 -10.78 27.13
C VAL A 10 5.88 -9.95 27.66
N SER A 11 5.73 -9.34 28.83
CA SER A 11 6.76 -8.51 29.46
C SER A 11 7.71 -9.28 30.38
N ALA A 12 7.30 -10.49 30.80
CA ALA A 12 8.12 -11.37 31.61
C ALA A 12 9.22 -12.04 30.76
N GLY A 13 10.44 -12.12 31.30
CA GLY A 13 11.53 -12.86 30.67
C GLY A 13 11.20 -14.36 30.54
N LEU A 14 11.76 -15.00 29.50
CA LEU A 14 11.57 -16.43 29.26
C LEU A 14 12.08 -17.27 30.44
N THR A 15 11.32 -18.30 30.82
CA THR A 15 11.79 -19.27 31.81
C THR A 15 12.90 -20.14 31.23
N ASN A 16 13.71 -20.76 32.10
CA ASN A 16 14.79 -21.66 31.68
C ASN A 16 14.26 -22.84 30.84
N GLU A 17 13.05 -23.33 31.14
CA GLU A 17 12.37 -24.37 30.36
C GLU A 17 12.03 -23.88 28.96
N GLN A 18 11.48 -22.67 28.82
CA GLN A 18 11.16 -22.08 27.52
C GLN A 18 12.42 -21.82 26.68
N LEU A 19 13.52 -21.40 27.32
CA LEU A 19 14.82 -21.25 26.66
C LEU A 19 15.36 -22.58 26.15
N ASN A 20 15.20 -23.67 26.92
CA ASN A 20 15.61 -24.99 26.47
C ASN A 20 14.74 -25.48 25.31
N MET A 21 13.43 -25.26 25.35
CA MET A 21 12.52 -25.56 24.22
C MET A 21 12.93 -24.82 22.95
N LEU A 22 13.35 -23.54 23.05
CA LEU A 22 13.84 -22.79 21.90
C LEU A 22 15.14 -23.38 21.33
N LYS A 23 16.08 -23.78 22.20
CA LYS A 23 17.34 -24.43 21.78
C LYS A 23 17.12 -25.80 21.14
N GLU A 24 16.11 -26.53 21.58
CA GLU A 24 15.71 -27.80 20.97
C GLU A 24 15.05 -27.56 19.61
N ALA A 25 14.13 -26.59 19.53
CA ALA A 25 13.49 -26.22 18.28
C ALA A 25 14.48 -25.74 17.21
N GLU A 26 15.53 -25.01 17.61
CA GLU A 26 16.61 -24.59 16.71
C GLU A 26 17.39 -25.79 16.13
N LYS A 27 17.48 -26.89 16.87
CA LYS A 27 18.18 -28.12 16.45
C LYS A 27 17.29 -29.09 15.67
N THR A 28 15.98 -28.85 15.62
CA THR A 28 15.04 -29.70 14.88
C THR A 28 15.22 -29.47 13.39
N GLU A 29 15.47 -30.55 12.64
CA GLU A 29 15.58 -30.49 11.19
C GLU A 29 14.21 -30.19 10.54
N TYR A 30 14.22 -29.31 9.54
CA TYR A 30 13.04 -29.06 8.70
C TYR A 30 12.88 -30.20 7.70
N VAL A 31 11.91 -31.07 7.95
CA VAL A 31 11.51 -32.14 7.03
C VAL A 31 10.21 -31.73 6.34
N PHE A 32 10.20 -31.79 5.02
CA PHE A 32 9.02 -31.59 4.19
C PHE A 32 8.39 -32.95 3.92
N ASP A 33 7.09 -33.07 4.14
CA ASP A 33 6.33 -34.29 3.84
C ASP A 33 5.64 -34.19 2.47
N GLU A 34 5.02 -35.29 2.03
CA GLU A 34 4.31 -35.35 0.74
C GLU A 34 3.13 -34.37 0.67
N ASP A 35 2.54 -34.02 1.83
CA ASP A 35 1.42 -33.08 1.93
C ASP A 35 1.88 -31.61 1.99
N ASN A 36 3.16 -31.35 2.27
CA ASN A 36 3.77 -30.03 2.38
C ASN A 36 5.17 -29.98 1.73
N PRO A 37 5.23 -30.10 0.38
CA PRO A 37 6.48 -30.05 -0.37
C PRO A 37 7.10 -28.64 -0.37
N ILE A 38 8.40 -28.58 -0.65
CA ILE A 38 9.10 -27.30 -0.88
C ILE A 38 8.50 -26.62 -2.11
N LEU A 39 8.09 -25.35 -1.94
CA LEU A 39 7.64 -24.53 -3.06
C LEU A 39 8.73 -24.40 -4.12
N SER A 40 8.37 -24.69 -5.37
CA SER A 40 9.26 -24.50 -6.51
C SER A 40 9.61 -23.02 -6.70
N LYS A 41 10.72 -22.75 -7.39
CA LYS A 41 11.12 -21.37 -7.74
C LYS A 41 10.05 -20.65 -8.56
N GLU A 42 9.28 -21.39 -9.35
CA GLU A 42 8.18 -20.87 -10.16
C GLU A 42 7.00 -20.46 -9.29
N GLU A 43 6.61 -21.28 -8.31
CA GLU A 43 5.56 -20.93 -7.35
C GLU A 43 5.99 -19.77 -6.44
N LEU A 44 7.24 -19.75 -5.98
CA LEU A 44 7.83 -18.61 -5.27
C LEU A 44 7.82 -17.32 -6.10
N SER A 45 7.95 -17.41 -7.43
CA SER A 45 7.87 -16.25 -8.32
C SER A 45 6.44 -15.71 -8.49
N GLN A 46 5.43 -16.56 -8.31
CA GLN A 46 4.01 -16.17 -8.30
C GLN A 46 3.63 -15.43 -7.01
N PHE A 47 4.38 -15.64 -5.92
CA PHE A 47 4.40 -14.73 -4.77
C PHE A 47 5.11 -13.41 -5.07
N ARG A 48 5.08 -12.92 -6.32
CA ARG A 48 5.26 -11.49 -6.63
C ARG A 48 4.39 -10.74 -5.64
N ARG A 49 5.04 -10.09 -4.69
CA ARG A 49 4.38 -9.75 -3.43
C ARG A 49 3.23 -8.82 -3.77
N VAL A 50 2.04 -9.06 -3.23
CA VAL A 50 0.93 -8.09 -3.26
C VAL A 50 1.41 -6.69 -2.84
N SER A 51 2.47 -6.61 -2.02
CA SER A 51 3.15 -5.35 -1.68
C SER A 51 3.80 -4.62 -2.86
N GLU A 52 4.34 -5.32 -3.86
CA GLU A 52 4.95 -4.73 -5.06
C GLU A 52 3.87 -4.15 -5.98
N LEU A 53 2.77 -4.89 -6.20
CA LEU A 53 1.62 -4.38 -6.96
C LEU A 53 0.99 -3.16 -6.30
N ILE A 54 0.76 -3.21 -4.98
CA ILE A 54 0.25 -2.08 -4.20
C ILE A 54 1.22 -0.89 -4.24
N LYS A 55 2.53 -1.15 -4.26
CA LYS A 55 3.55 -0.10 -4.34
C LYS A 55 3.53 0.57 -5.71
N GLU A 56 3.50 -0.20 -6.80
CA GLU A 56 3.40 0.34 -8.16
C GLU A 56 2.12 1.18 -8.35
N GLU A 57 0.96 0.68 -7.89
CA GLU A 57 -0.30 1.44 -7.95
C GLU A 57 -0.26 2.74 -7.13
N ARG A 58 0.41 2.72 -5.97
CA ARG A 58 0.59 3.93 -5.15
C ARG A 58 1.47 4.94 -5.86
N GLU A 59 2.58 4.48 -6.43
CA GLU A 59 3.54 5.33 -7.14
C GLU A 59 2.92 5.94 -8.40
N SER A 60 2.13 5.18 -9.16
CA SER A 60 1.47 5.68 -10.37
C SER A 60 0.30 6.64 -10.08
N ASN A 61 -0.42 6.43 -8.97
CA ASN A 61 -1.59 7.24 -8.62
C ASN A 61 -1.28 8.40 -7.66
N GLN A 62 -0.03 8.54 -7.20
CA GLN A 62 0.37 9.60 -6.30
C GLN A 62 0.27 10.97 -7.00
N LYS A 63 -0.77 11.73 -6.64
CA LYS A 63 -0.98 13.09 -7.12
C LYS A 63 0.20 13.97 -6.71
N GLN A 64 0.77 14.68 -7.67
CA GLN A 64 1.85 15.63 -7.44
C GLN A 64 1.29 17.02 -7.12
N ASN A 65 1.89 17.72 -6.15
CA ASN A 65 1.48 19.07 -5.78
C ASN A 65 2.07 20.10 -6.76
N VAL A 66 1.22 20.92 -7.36
CA VAL A 66 1.62 22.01 -8.27
C VAL A 66 1.01 23.33 -7.77
N THR A 67 1.78 24.41 -7.84
CA THR A 67 1.30 25.77 -7.50
C THR A 67 1.04 26.56 -8.78
N LEU A 68 -0.21 26.99 -8.98
CA LEU A 68 -0.63 27.78 -10.14
C LEU A 68 -1.15 29.15 -9.70
N ARG A 69 -0.86 30.19 -10.49
CA ARG A 69 -1.43 31.54 -10.29
C ARG A 69 -2.71 31.67 -11.09
N LEU A 70 -3.81 32.00 -10.42
CA LEU A 70 -5.12 32.19 -11.03
C LEU A 70 -5.61 33.63 -10.82
N SER A 71 -6.47 34.12 -11.72
CA SER A 71 -7.07 35.44 -11.54
C SER A 71 -8.00 35.47 -10.31
N PRO A 72 -8.18 36.62 -9.64
CA PRO A 72 -9.05 36.73 -8.47
C PRO A 72 -10.51 36.30 -8.74
N ARG A 73 -10.99 36.50 -9.98
CA ARG A 73 -12.32 36.03 -10.43
C ARG A 73 -12.40 34.51 -10.46
N ALA A 74 -11.38 33.85 -11.00
CA ALA A 74 -11.32 32.39 -11.05
C ALA A 74 -11.25 31.77 -9.66
N VAL A 75 -10.46 32.35 -8.75
CA VAL A 75 -10.36 31.88 -7.35
C VAL A 75 -11.71 31.97 -6.63
N ARG A 76 -12.45 33.07 -6.81
CA ARG A 76 -13.80 33.21 -6.23
C ARG A 76 -14.76 32.15 -6.76
N LYS A 77 -14.76 31.92 -8.08
CA LYS A 77 -15.60 30.88 -8.71
C LYS A 77 -15.24 29.49 -8.21
N ALA A 78 -13.95 29.19 -8.05
CA ALA A 78 -13.51 27.92 -7.51
C ALA A 78 -13.99 27.72 -6.07
N LYS A 79 -13.75 28.69 -5.16
CA LYS A 79 -14.19 28.60 -3.77
C LYS A 79 -15.70 28.43 -3.61
N ALA A 80 -16.50 28.99 -4.54
CA ALA A 80 -17.95 28.83 -4.55
C ALA A 80 -18.41 27.37 -4.80
N LEU A 81 -17.55 26.48 -5.27
CA LEU A 81 -17.84 25.05 -5.45
C LEU A 81 -17.87 24.26 -4.12
N GLY A 82 -17.57 24.91 -2.98
CA GLY A 82 -17.64 24.31 -1.65
C GLY A 82 -16.33 23.71 -1.16
N LYS A 83 -16.37 22.99 -0.03
CA LYS A 83 -15.18 22.48 0.70
C LYS A 83 -14.24 21.59 -0.13
N GLY A 84 -14.75 20.95 -1.18
CA GLY A 84 -13.99 20.07 -2.09
C GLY A 84 -13.53 20.73 -3.39
N TYR A 85 -13.54 22.06 -3.49
CA TYR A 85 -13.26 22.75 -4.75
C TYR A 85 -11.89 22.43 -5.35
N THR A 86 -10.88 22.16 -4.52
CA THR A 86 -9.53 21.79 -4.97
C THR A 86 -9.52 20.47 -5.74
N SER A 87 -10.26 19.47 -5.26
CA SER A 87 -10.42 18.19 -5.97
C SER A 87 -11.18 18.34 -7.27
N VAL A 88 -12.17 19.23 -7.32
CA VAL A 88 -12.89 19.55 -8.56
C VAL A 88 -11.97 20.24 -9.56
N LEU A 89 -11.15 21.20 -9.11
CA LEU A 89 -10.16 21.87 -9.95
C LEU A 89 -9.14 20.89 -10.51
N ALA A 90 -8.60 19.98 -9.69
CA ALA A 90 -7.66 18.95 -10.14
C ALA A 90 -8.25 18.11 -11.28
N LYS A 91 -9.50 17.66 -11.14
CA LYS A 91 -10.21 16.91 -12.19
C LYS A 91 -10.44 17.72 -13.47
N ILE A 92 -10.75 19.01 -13.34
CA ILE A 92 -10.93 19.89 -14.50
C ILE A 92 -9.60 20.03 -15.25
N ILE A 93 -8.50 20.21 -14.53
CA ILE A 93 -7.15 20.34 -15.12
C ILE A 93 -6.76 19.04 -15.82
N GLU A 94 -6.90 17.89 -15.16
CA GLU A 94 -6.62 16.57 -15.76
C GLU A 94 -7.41 16.37 -17.05
N LYS A 95 -8.73 16.59 -17.01
CA LYS A 95 -9.58 16.46 -18.21
C LYS A 95 -9.26 17.45 -19.33
N ALA A 96 -8.79 18.65 -18.97
CA ALA A 96 -8.40 19.65 -19.96
C ALA A 96 -7.09 19.26 -20.65
N LEU A 97 -6.14 18.68 -19.91
CA LEU A 97 -4.87 18.17 -20.45
C LEU A 97 -5.07 16.92 -21.33
N ASP A 98 -6.05 16.09 -21.01
CA ASP A 98 -6.40 14.91 -21.81
C ASP A 98 -7.17 15.26 -23.11
N ASN A 99 -7.58 16.52 -23.30
CA ASN A 99 -8.29 16.97 -24.49
C ASN A 99 -7.33 17.65 -25.49
N PRO A 100 -7.01 17.01 -26.63
CA PRO A 100 -6.07 17.55 -27.61
C PRO A 100 -6.49 18.92 -28.17
N GLU A 101 -7.79 19.11 -28.43
CA GLU A 101 -8.32 20.35 -29.03
C GLU A 101 -8.14 21.56 -28.09
N LEU A 102 -8.39 21.36 -26.80
CA LEU A 102 -8.20 22.41 -25.79
C LEU A 102 -6.72 22.73 -25.60
N THR A 103 -5.87 21.72 -25.67
CA THR A 103 -4.42 21.89 -25.48
C THR A 103 -3.82 22.65 -26.66
N GLU A 104 -4.19 22.31 -27.89
CA GLU A 104 -3.78 23.04 -29.10
C GLU A 104 -4.28 24.49 -29.12
N MET A 105 -5.51 24.75 -28.67
CA MET A 105 -6.07 26.10 -28.60
C MET A 105 -5.32 27.00 -27.60
N LEU A 106 -4.86 26.44 -26.47
CA LEU A 106 -4.18 27.19 -25.40
C LEU A 106 -2.68 27.37 -25.63
N MET A 107 -2.09 26.61 -26.57
CA MET A 107 -0.66 26.71 -26.95
C MET A 107 -0.39 27.68 -28.11
N LYS A 108 -1.42 28.20 -28.76
CA LYS A 108 -1.33 29.24 -29.80
C LYS A 108 -1.41 30.64 -29.19
#